data_AF-A0A0D7PFN3-F1
#
_entry.id   AF-A0A0D7PFN3-F1
#
_cell.length_a   1.000
_cell.length_b   1.000
_cell.length_c   1.000
_cell.angle_alpha   90.00
_cell.angle_beta   90.00
_cell.angle_gamma   90.00
#
_symmetry.space_group_name_H-M   'P 1'
#
loop_
_entity.id
_entity.type
_entity.pdbx_description
1 polymer ?
#
loop_
_entity_poly.entity_id
_entity_poly.type
_entity_poly.pdbx_seq_one_letter_code
_entity_poly.pdbx_strand_id
1 'polypeptide(L)'
;MKGGLRVLSGKQVADILGKFGFVLHSTNSSHLKLRRIGIDGRETLVVPVHSPIARGTLRAIYNQACRYVPQAELHPHFYND
;
A
#
# COMPACT_ATOMS: atom_id res chain seq x y z
N MET A 1 -11.56 20.65 -1.17
CA MET A 1 -10.16 21.08 -0.98
C MET A 1 -9.30 19.96 -1.54
N LYS A 2 -8.26 20.24 -2.33
CA LYS A 2 -7.38 19.16 -2.83
C LYS A 2 -6.37 18.84 -1.75
N GLY A 3 -6.68 17.94 -0.83
CA GLY A 3 -5.69 17.52 0.13
C GLY A 3 -4.63 16.61 -0.51
N GLY A 4 -3.44 16.61 0.09
CA GLY A 4 -2.25 15.98 -0.46
C GLY A 4 -2.10 14.51 -0.06
N LEU A 5 -1.18 13.80 -0.74
CA LEU A 5 -0.74 12.47 -0.33
C LEU A 5 -0.21 12.51 1.11
N ARG A 6 -0.66 11.57 1.94
CA ARG A 6 -0.23 11.41 3.33
C ARG A 6 1.26 11.10 3.41
N VAL A 7 1.87 11.41 4.55
CA VAL A 7 3.20 10.95 4.91
C VAL A 7 3.03 9.63 5.66
N LEU A 8 3.42 8.51 5.02
CA LEU A 8 3.23 7.16 5.56
C LEU A 8 4.56 6.42 5.65
N SER A 9 4.75 5.65 6.72
CA SER A 9 5.82 4.66 6.83
C SER A 9 5.46 3.36 6.12
N GLY A 10 6.46 2.52 5.84
CA GLY A 10 6.26 1.17 5.31
C GLY A 10 5.31 0.34 6.15
N LYS A 11 5.44 0.41 7.47
CA LYS A 11 4.53 -0.27 8.40
C LYS A 11 3.09 0.24 8.26
N GLN A 12 2.89 1.56 8.22
CA GLN A 12 1.54 2.13 8.05
C GLN A 12 0.90 1.72 6.73
N VAL A 13 1.67 1.68 5.64
CA VAL A 13 1.21 1.19 4.34
C VAL A 13 0.82 -0.29 4.43
N ALA A 14 1.63 -1.12 5.09
CA ALA A 14 1.30 -2.53 5.29
C ALA A 14 0.03 -2.71 6.15
N ASP A 15 -0.12 -1.95 7.23
CA ASP A 15 -1.30 -1.97 8.08
C ASP A 15 -2.57 -1.55 7.30
N ILE A 16 -2.47 -0.55 6.41
CA ILE A 16 -3.57 -0.14 5.51
C ILE A 16 -3.93 -1.28 4.54
N LEU A 17 -2.94 -1.84 3.85
CA LEU A 17 -3.17 -2.92 2.88
C LEU A 17 -3.71 -4.19 3.56
N GLY A 18 -3.37 -4.41 4.83
CA GLY A 18 -3.94 -5.46 5.67
C GLY A 18 -5.47 -5.40 5.79
N LYS A 19 -6.05 -4.20 5.82
CA LYS A 19 -7.52 -4.01 5.82
C LYS A 19 -8.18 -4.52 4.54
N PHE A 20 -7.42 -4.63 3.46
CA PHE A 20 -7.86 -5.14 2.17
C PHE A 20 -7.45 -6.61 1.94
N GLY A 21 -7.11 -7.33 3.01
CA GLY A 21 -6.79 -8.77 2.98
C GLY A 21 -5.36 -9.11 2.56
N PHE A 22 -4.48 -8.11 2.36
CA PHE A 22 -3.06 -8.39 2.13
C PHE A 22 -2.37 -8.81 3.42
N VAL A 23 -1.67 -9.95 3.39
CA VAL A 23 -0.88 -10.45 4.52
C VAL A 23 0.61 -10.38 4.20
N LEU A 24 1.45 -10.27 5.24
CA LEU A 24 2.89 -10.36 5.07
C LEU A 24 3.27 -11.76 4.58
N HIS A 25 3.81 -11.85 3.37
CA HIS A 25 4.27 -13.10 2.78
C HIS A 25 5.76 -13.35 3.01
N SER A 26 6.57 -12.30 2.87
CA SER A 26 8.01 -12.36 3.15
C SER A 26 8.54 -10.96 3.45
N THR A 27 9.65 -10.88 4.17
CA THR A 27 10.35 -9.61 4.39
C THR A 27 11.85 -9.81 4.23
N ASN A 28 12.56 -8.74 3.88
CA ASN A 28 14.00 -8.63 4.07
C ASN A 28 14.30 -7.35 4.86
N SER A 29 15.56 -6.94 4.92
CA SER A 29 16.00 -5.74 5.65
C SER A 29 15.46 -4.42 5.08
N SER A 30 14.95 -4.40 3.84
CA SER A 30 14.54 -3.17 3.14
C SER A 30 13.09 -3.18 2.65
N HIS A 31 12.46 -4.34 2.51
CA HIS A 31 11.13 -4.46 1.89
C HIS A 31 10.24 -5.52 2.55
N LEU A 32 8.95 -5.18 2.65
CA LEU A 32 7.84 -6.07 2.95
C LEU A 32 7.20 -6.52 1.64
N LYS A 33 7.03 -7.83 1.46
CA LYS A 33 6.22 -8.41 0.38
C LYS A 33 4.88 -8.81 0.96
N LEU A 34 3.82 -8.13 0.53
CA LEU A 34 2.45 -8.36 0.95
C LEU A 34 1.71 -9.14 -0.14
N ARG A 35 0.86 -10.09 0.23
CA ARG A 35 0.14 -10.93 -0.72
C ARG A 35 -1.29 -11.21 -0.25
N ARG A 36 -2.21 -11.32 -1.21
CA ARG A 36 -3.53 -11.94 -1.02
C ARG A 36 -3.88 -12.84 -2.20
N ILE A 37 -4.93 -13.63 -2.04
CA ILE A 37 -5.57 -14.38 -3.13
C ILE A 37 -6.80 -13.57 -3.57
N GLY A 38 -6.70 -12.92 -4.72
CA GLY A 38 -7.80 -12.21 -5.38
C GLY A 38 -8.54 -13.10 -6.37
N ILE A 39 -9.41 -12.49 -7.16
CA ILE A 39 -10.26 -13.17 -8.14
C ILE A 39 -9.41 -13.85 -9.23
N ASP A 40 -8.38 -13.15 -9.72
CA ASP A 40 -7.49 -13.62 -10.79
C ASP A 40 -6.22 -14.31 -10.28
N GLY A 41 -6.18 -14.65 -8.98
CA GLY A 41 -5.08 -15.37 -8.35
C GLY A 41 -4.23 -14.53 -7.39
N ARG A 42 -2.90 -14.69 -7.45
CA ARG A 42 -1.99 -14.12 -6.46
C ARG A 42 -1.69 -12.65 -6.74
N GLU A 43 -2.15 -11.78 -5.86
CA GLU A 43 -1.90 -10.35 -5.94
C GLU A 43 -0.77 -10.00 -4.95
N THR A 44 0.32 -9.43 -5.45
CA THR A 44 1.51 -9.12 -4.63
C THR A 44 1.84 -7.64 -4.71
N LEU A 45 2.08 -7.03 -3.56
CA LEU A 45 2.58 -5.66 -3.43
C LEU A 45 3.90 -5.66 -2.66
N VAL A 46 4.82 -4.78 -3.04
CA VAL A 46 6.12 -4.61 -2.37
C VAL A 46 6.17 -3.22 -1.75
N VAL A 47 6.47 -3.15 -0.47
CA VAL A 47 6.47 -1.93 0.34
C VAL A 47 7.82 -1.77 1.02
N PRO A 48 8.56 -0.68 0.80
CA PRO A 48 9.81 -0.42 1.53
C PRO A 48 9.54 -0.26 3.03
N VAL A 49 10.44 -0.75 3.90
CA VAL A 49 10.29 -0.62 5.37
C VAL A 49 10.61 0.78 5.90
N HIS A 50 10.93 1.73 5.02
CA HIS A 50 11.38 3.08 5.37
C HIS A 50 10.26 3.91 6.03
N SER A 51 10.67 4.89 6.84
CA SER A 51 9.76 5.85 7.48
C SER A 51 10.33 7.27 7.38
N PRO A 52 9.69 8.20 6.65
CA PRO A 52 8.56 8.00 5.75
C PRO A 52 8.98 7.39 4.39
N ILE A 53 8.03 6.79 3.68
CA ILE A 53 8.22 6.41 2.29
C ILE A 53 8.26 7.69 1.44
N ALA A 54 9.21 7.76 0.50
CA ALA A 54 9.29 8.86 -0.45
C ALA A 54 7.97 9.03 -1.23
N ARG A 55 7.50 10.27 -1.41
CA ARG A 55 6.18 10.55 -2.03
C ARG A 55 5.96 9.84 -3.37
N GLY A 56 6.98 9.80 -4.24
CA GLY A 56 6.91 9.13 -5.53
C GLY A 56 6.66 7.63 -5.38
N THR A 57 7.40 6.99 -4.47
CA THR A 57 7.24 5.57 -4.14
C THR A 57 5.87 5.30 -3.51
N LEU A 58 5.41 6.16 -2.60
CA LEU A 58 4.10 6.00 -1.97
C LEU A 58 2.96 6.10 -3.00
N ARG A 59 3.06 7.03 -3.96
CA ARG A 59 2.11 7.13 -5.07
C ARG A 59 2.18 5.92 -6.00
N ALA A 60 3.37 5.39 -6.28
CA ALA A 60 3.52 4.18 -7.07
C ALA A 60 2.87 2.96 -6.40
N ILE A 61 3.03 2.82 -5.08
CA ILE A 61 2.37 1.76 -4.30
C ILE A 61 0.85 1.93 -4.36
N TYR A 62 0.33 3.15 -4.14
CA TYR A 62 -1.10 3.44 -4.25
C TYR A 62 -1.65 3.04 -5.62
N ASN A 63 -1.01 3.46 -6.71
CA ASN A 63 -1.45 3.11 -8.06
C ASN A 63 -1.42 1.60 -8.35
N GLN A 64 -0.44 0.88 -7.81
CA GLN A 64 -0.40 -0.58 -7.92
C GLN A 64 -1.51 -1.24 -7.12
N ALA A 65 -1.76 -0.78 -5.89
CA ALA A 65 -2.84 -1.28 -5.05
C ALA A 65 -4.22 -1.02 -5.66
N CYS A 66 -4.43 0.10 -6.37
CA CYS A 66 -5.66 0.39 -7.12
C CYS A 66 -5.98 -0.60 -8.24
N ARG A 67 -5.03 -1.46 -8.66
CA ARG A 67 -5.30 -2.56 -9.60
C ARG A 67 -6.09 -3.70 -8.95
N TYR A 68 -6.09 -3.75 -7.63
CA TYR A 68 -6.65 -4.84 -6.83
C TYR A 68 -7.78 -4.35 -5.91
N VAL A 69 -7.71 -3.09 -5.47
CA VAL A 69 -8.66 -2.47 -4.54
C VAL A 69 -9.31 -1.27 -5.24
N PRO A 70 -10.64 -1.11 -5.18
CA PRO A 70 -11.31 0.06 -5.74
C PRO A 70 -10.74 1.37 -5.20
N GLN A 71 -10.50 2.32 -6.10
CA GLN A 71 -9.90 3.60 -5.74
C GLN A 71 -10.69 4.34 -4.65
N ALA A 72 -12.03 4.29 -4.71
CA ALA A 72 -12.92 4.92 -3.74
C ALA A 72 -12.71 4.40 -2.31
N GLU A 73 -12.32 3.15 -2.15
CA GLU A 73 -12.05 2.54 -0.85
C GLU A 73 -10.61 2.81 -0.37
N LEU A 74 -9.65 2.86 -1.29
CA LEU A 74 -8.24 3.04 -0.95
C LEU A 74 -7.85 4.51 -0.70
N HIS A 75 -8.47 5.45 -1.44
CA HIS A 75 -8.13 6.88 -1.41
C HIS A 75 -8.12 7.48 0.02
N PRO A 76 -9.15 7.25 0.87
CA PRO A 76 -9.20 7.83 2.20
C PRO A 76 -8.06 7.41 3.13
N HIS A 77 -7.34 6.34 2.77
CA HIS A 77 -6.18 5.88 3.54
C HIS A 77 -4.86 6.49 3.08
N PHE A 78 -4.76 6.97 1.84
CA PHE A 78 -3.51 7.48 1.27
C PHE A 78 -3.51 9.01 1.11
N TYR A 79 -4.66 9.66 1.05
CA TYR A 79 -4.78 11.09 0.88
C TYR A 79 -5.44 11.71 2.12
N ASN A 80 -4.99 12.91 2.48
CA ASN A 80 -5.81 13.78 3.30
C ASN A 80 -6.78 14.43 2.31
N ASP A 81 -8.09 14.34 2.50
CA ASP A 81 -9.09 15.05 1.69
C ASP A 81 -9.56 16.32 2.41
#